data_AF-A0A6J8B2W2-F1
#
_entry.id   AF-A0A6J8B2W2-F1
#
_cell.length_a   1.000
_cell.length_b   1.000
_cell.length_c   1.000
_cell.angle_alpha   90.00
_cell.angle_beta   90.00
_cell.angle_gamma   90.00
#
_symmetry.space_group_name_H-M   'P 1'
#
loop_
_entity.id
_entity.type
_entity.pdbx_description
1 polymer ?
#
loop_
_entity_poly.entity_id
_entity_poly.type
_entity_poly.pdbx_seq_one_letter_code
_entity_poly.pdbx_strand_id
1 'polypeptide(L)'
;MCHEQYTYCSPVEEFCKSCSKPICSVFRLDLHKGHKTEPFQMTVAKARTSLSVALRGLKSRLPLLEYLLNEAVHEEKKYNNHIKNRRVEINELSERLKLDVCRNIDEITDENICKLDSLAHTDKAVLESYKKDVNRSKKTIDWLFIITVMIFFEKMPGGKQTFLRKIVGHSGKPHYNRQVLMNKISCQELVTSPPHQ
;
A
#
# COMPACT_ATOMS: atom_id res chain seq x y z
N MET A 1 -16.06 -67.00 -25.19
CA MET A 1 -16.81 -67.24 -26.43
C MET A 1 -16.63 -68.70 -26.79
N CYS A 2 -17.60 -69.53 -26.45
CA CYS A 2 -17.71 -70.88 -27.01
C CYS A 2 -18.27 -70.70 -28.42
N HIS A 3 -17.61 -71.25 -29.44
CA HIS A 3 -18.17 -71.29 -30.78
C HIS A 3 -19.51 -72.03 -30.74
N GLU A 4 -20.54 -71.45 -31.38
CA GLU A 4 -21.93 -71.93 -31.41
C GLU A 4 -22.12 -73.35 -31.98
N GLN A 5 -21.05 -74.01 -32.42
CA GLN A 5 -21.07 -75.39 -32.94
C GLN A 5 -20.97 -76.48 -31.85
N TYR A 6 -20.68 -76.12 -30.59
CA TYR A 6 -20.65 -77.09 -29.48
C TYR A 6 -21.77 -76.79 -28.48
N THR A 7 -22.91 -77.45 -28.65
CA THR A 7 -24.10 -77.30 -27.78
C THR A 7 -23.89 -77.80 -26.35
N TYR A 8 -22.81 -78.54 -26.07
CA TYR A 8 -22.40 -78.96 -24.72
C TYR A 8 -20.86 -78.99 -24.64
N CYS A 9 -20.21 -78.04 -23.95
CA CYS A 9 -18.82 -78.23 -23.50
C CYS A 9 -18.86 -79.15 -22.28
N SER A 10 -17.94 -80.11 -22.20
CA SER A 10 -17.69 -80.84 -20.95
C SER A 10 -17.31 -79.88 -19.83
N PRO A 11 -17.41 -80.29 -18.55
CA PRO A 11 -16.92 -79.51 -17.43
C PRO A 11 -15.46 -79.07 -17.62
N VAL A 12 -15.10 -77.92 -17.06
CA VAL A 12 -13.71 -77.46 -17.05
C VAL A 12 -12.89 -78.36 -16.15
N GLU A 13 -11.94 -79.08 -16.73
CA GLU A 13 -11.07 -80.03 -16.03
C GLU A 13 -9.64 -79.50 -15.93
N GLU A 14 -9.19 -78.72 -16.93
CA GLU A 14 -7.81 -78.28 -17.05
C GLU A 14 -7.67 -76.76 -17.22
N PHE A 15 -6.48 -76.25 -16.89
CA PHE A 15 -6.06 -74.89 -17.15
C PHE A 15 -4.90 -74.89 -18.14
N CYS A 16 -5.05 -74.17 -19.24
CA CYS A 16 -4.00 -74.00 -20.24
C CYS A 16 -3.05 -72.87 -19.81
N LYS A 17 -1.82 -73.21 -19.46
CA LYS A 17 -0.79 -72.24 -19.02
C LYS A 17 -0.35 -71.30 -20.14
N SER A 18 -0.28 -71.81 -21.37
CA SER A 18 0.12 -71.00 -22.53
C SER A 18 -0.91 -69.93 -22.88
N CYS A 19 -2.19 -70.19 -22.59
CA CYS A 19 -3.28 -69.26 -22.87
C CYS A 19 -3.83 -68.56 -21.63
N SER A 20 -3.35 -68.93 -20.44
CA SER A 20 -3.84 -68.47 -19.13
C SER A 20 -5.36 -68.57 -18.97
N LYS A 21 -5.97 -69.69 -19.43
CA LYS A 21 -7.43 -69.87 -19.44
C LYS A 21 -7.85 -71.29 -19.03
N PRO A 22 -9.00 -71.45 -18.34
CA PRO A 22 -9.64 -72.74 -18.15
C PRO A 22 -10.13 -73.32 -19.49
N ILE A 23 -10.00 -74.63 -19.67
CA ILE A 23 -10.40 -75.33 -20.88
C ILE A 23 -11.11 -76.65 -20.54
N CYS A 24 -12.09 -77.04 -21.37
CA CYS A 24 -12.70 -78.38 -21.32
C CYS A 24 -11.90 -79.37 -22.21
N SER A 25 -12.06 -80.67 -22.00
CA SER A 25 -11.25 -81.72 -22.66
C SER A 25 -11.30 -81.68 -24.20
N VAL A 26 -12.45 -81.27 -24.76
CA VAL A 26 -12.62 -81.08 -26.23
C VAL A 26 -11.68 -79.99 -26.76
N PHE A 27 -11.64 -78.83 -26.09
CA PHE A 27 -10.80 -77.68 -26.48
C PHE A 27 -9.31 -77.97 -26.31
N ARG A 28 -8.93 -78.88 -25.39
CA ARG A 28 -7.55 -79.32 -25.23
C ARG A 28 -7.01 -79.99 -26.50
N LEU A 29 -7.80 -80.87 -27.10
CA LEU A 29 -7.37 -81.70 -28.23
C LEU A 29 -7.36 -80.94 -29.55
N ASP A 30 -8.24 -79.95 -29.70
CA ASP A 30 -8.43 -79.20 -30.93
C ASP A 30 -7.59 -77.90 -30.93
N LEU A 31 -8.06 -76.89 -30.18
CA LEU A 31 -7.49 -75.54 -30.19
C LEU A 31 -6.25 -75.34 -29.31
N HIS A 32 -6.02 -76.23 -28.34
CA HIS A 32 -4.89 -76.14 -27.41
C HIS A 32 -3.90 -77.32 -27.54
N LYS A 33 -3.88 -77.96 -28.71
CA LYS A 33 -2.97 -79.08 -28.98
C LYS A 33 -1.51 -78.62 -28.83
N GLY A 34 -0.76 -79.33 -27.99
CA GLY A 34 0.64 -79.02 -27.69
C GLY A 34 0.85 -77.90 -26.66
N HIS A 35 -0.20 -77.26 -26.15
CA HIS A 35 -0.07 -76.31 -25.05
C HIS A 35 0.18 -77.04 -23.71
N LYS A 36 0.88 -76.38 -22.79
CA LYS A 36 1.09 -76.91 -21.43
C LYS A 36 -0.19 -76.73 -20.62
N THR A 37 -0.78 -77.82 -20.13
CA THR A 37 -1.97 -77.80 -19.28
C THR A 37 -1.67 -78.32 -17.87
N GLU A 38 -2.48 -77.94 -16.89
CA GLU A 38 -2.47 -78.51 -15.54
C GLU A 38 -3.91 -78.66 -15.01
N PRO A 39 -4.17 -79.47 -13.97
CA PRO A 39 -5.52 -79.61 -13.41
C PRO A 39 -6.06 -78.28 -12.91
N PHE A 40 -7.28 -77.92 -13.32
CA PHE A 40 -7.88 -76.61 -13.01
C PHE A 40 -7.94 -76.34 -11.50
N GLN A 41 -8.30 -77.36 -10.72
CA GLN A 41 -8.36 -77.28 -9.25
C GLN A 41 -7.02 -76.88 -8.62
N MET A 42 -5.89 -77.37 -9.16
CA MET A 42 -4.56 -76.99 -8.68
C MET A 42 -4.24 -75.54 -8.97
N THR A 43 -4.59 -75.04 -10.17
CA THR A 43 -4.41 -73.63 -10.52
C THR A 43 -5.25 -72.73 -9.63
N VAL A 44 -6.51 -73.10 -9.36
CA VAL A 44 -7.40 -72.36 -8.45
C VAL A 44 -6.81 -72.31 -7.04
N ALA A 45 -6.32 -73.44 -6.51
CA ALA A 45 -5.70 -73.49 -5.18
C ALA A 45 -4.44 -72.60 -5.08
N LYS A 46 -3.58 -72.63 -6.10
CA LYS A 46 -2.39 -71.76 -6.19
C LYS A 46 -2.79 -70.28 -6.26
N ALA A 47 -3.75 -69.94 -7.12
CA ALA A 47 -4.25 -68.57 -7.28
C ALA A 47 -4.87 -68.06 -5.98
N ARG A 48 -5.67 -68.88 -5.29
CA ARG A 48 -6.27 -68.53 -3.99
C ARG A 48 -5.21 -68.26 -2.92
N THR A 49 -4.17 -69.09 -2.87
CA THR A 49 -3.04 -68.89 -1.95
C THR A 49 -2.30 -67.60 -2.27
N SER A 50 -1.97 -67.36 -3.54
CA SER A 50 -1.30 -66.14 -3.98
C SER A 50 -2.11 -64.88 -3.66
N LEU A 51 -3.41 -64.88 -3.97
CA LEU A 51 -4.33 -63.79 -3.62
C LEU A 51 -4.40 -63.57 -2.10
N SER A 52 -4.44 -64.65 -1.31
CA SER A 52 -4.46 -64.54 0.16
C SER A 52 -3.19 -63.88 0.70
N VAL A 53 -2.02 -64.23 0.16
CA VAL A 53 -0.73 -63.62 0.53
C VAL A 53 -0.71 -62.14 0.13
N ALA A 54 -1.10 -61.82 -1.11
CA ALA A 54 -1.15 -60.44 -1.60
C ALA A 54 -2.11 -59.57 -0.76
N LEU A 55 -3.32 -60.08 -0.47
CA LEU A 55 -4.29 -59.40 0.39
C LEU A 55 -3.76 -59.18 1.80
N ARG A 56 -3.05 -60.15 2.37
CA ARG A 56 -2.42 -60.00 3.69
C ARG A 56 -1.35 -58.90 3.66
N GLY A 57 -0.51 -58.89 2.63
CA GLY A 57 0.48 -57.84 2.42
C GLY A 57 -0.16 -56.45 2.33
N LEU A 58 -1.21 -56.30 1.52
CA LEU A 58 -1.96 -55.05 1.43
C LEU A 58 -2.57 -54.64 2.78
N LYS A 59 -3.22 -55.58 3.48
CA LYS A 59 -3.80 -55.32 4.81
C LYS A 59 -2.76 -54.89 5.83
N SER A 60 -1.54 -55.44 5.78
CA SER A 60 -0.46 -55.03 6.68
C SER A 60 0.06 -53.60 6.41
N ARG A 61 -0.15 -53.07 5.19
CA ARG A 61 0.31 -51.72 4.81
C ARG A 61 -0.74 -50.63 5.05
N LEU A 62 -2.03 -51.00 5.16
CA LEU A 62 -3.11 -50.05 5.44
C LEU A 62 -2.89 -49.24 6.72
N PRO A 63 -2.50 -49.83 7.87
CA PRO A 63 -2.29 -49.05 9.10
C PRO A 63 -1.17 -48.00 8.96
N LEU A 64 -0.12 -48.31 8.19
CA LEU A 64 0.96 -47.35 7.92
C LEU A 64 0.45 -46.18 7.07
N LEU A 65 -0.37 -46.45 6.05
CA LEU A 65 -0.98 -45.40 5.24
C LEU A 65 -1.92 -44.51 6.06
N GLU A 66 -2.74 -45.11 6.93
CA GLU A 66 -3.62 -44.38 7.85
C GLU A 66 -2.81 -43.52 8.82
N TYR A 67 -1.71 -44.05 9.37
CA TYR A 67 -0.80 -43.31 10.23
C TYR A 67 -0.20 -42.10 9.51
N LEU A 68 0.37 -42.30 8.31
CA LEU A 68 0.98 -41.22 7.53
C LEU A 68 -0.04 -40.15 7.11
N LEU A 69 -1.27 -40.56 6.79
CA LEU A 69 -2.36 -39.62 6.50
C LEU A 69 -2.71 -38.77 7.72
N ASN A 70 -2.84 -39.40 8.90
CA ASN A 70 -3.13 -38.69 10.13
C ASN A 70 -1.99 -37.74 10.54
N GLU A 71 -0.74 -38.15 10.34
CA GLU A 71 0.45 -37.31 10.57
C GLU A 71 0.45 -36.10 9.62
N ALA A 72 0.16 -36.29 8.33
CA ALA A 72 0.05 -35.20 7.37
C ALA A 72 -1.05 -34.19 7.75
N VAL A 73 -2.23 -34.68 8.16
CA VAL A 73 -3.34 -33.82 8.63
C VAL A 73 -2.94 -33.05 9.90
N HIS A 74 -2.22 -33.70 10.82
CA HIS A 74 -1.73 -33.03 12.03
C HIS A 74 -0.72 -31.92 11.73
N GLU A 75 0.26 -32.18 10.87
CA GLU A 75 1.24 -31.18 10.47
C GLU A 75 0.62 -30.03 9.66
N GLU A 76 -0.37 -30.32 8.81
CA GLU A 76 -1.15 -29.28 8.12
C GLU A 76 -1.85 -28.36 9.13
N LYS A 77 -2.50 -28.93 10.15
CA LYS A 77 -3.18 -28.16 11.20
C LYS A 77 -2.18 -27.29 11.98
N LYS A 78 -1.01 -27.83 12.31
CA LYS A 78 0.06 -27.10 13.00
C LYS A 78 0.60 -25.95 12.15
N TYR A 79 0.84 -26.19 10.87
CA TYR A 79 1.28 -25.15 9.92
C TYR A 79 0.22 -24.05 9.76
N ASN A 80 -1.05 -24.41 9.64
CA ASN A 80 -2.15 -23.45 9.57
C ASN A 80 -2.28 -22.60 10.84
N ASN A 81 -2.08 -23.19 12.02
CA ASN A 81 -2.03 -22.44 13.27
C ASN A 81 -0.84 -21.48 13.32
N HIS A 82 0.34 -21.91 12.86
CA HIS A 82 1.51 -21.03 12.77
C HIS A 82 1.25 -19.84 11.83
N ILE A 83 0.65 -20.06 10.65
CA ILE A 83 0.25 -18.97 9.74
C ILE A 83 -0.71 -17.99 10.42
N LYS A 84 -1.72 -18.49 11.14
CA LYS A 84 -2.67 -17.63 11.86
C LYS A 84 -1.96 -16.77 12.91
N ASN A 85 -1.08 -17.35 13.70
CA ASN A 85 -0.32 -16.63 14.72
C ASN A 85 0.57 -15.55 14.08
N ARG A 86 1.29 -15.88 12.99
CA ARG A 86 2.09 -14.91 12.26
C ARG A 86 1.28 -13.75 11.69
N ARG A 87 0.06 -14.00 11.20
CA ARG A 87 -0.84 -12.93 10.75
C ARG A 87 -1.22 -11.98 11.89
N VAL A 88 -1.47 -12.51 13.09
CA VAL A 88 -1.75 -11.69 14.28
C VAL A 88 -0.52 -10.83 14.62
N GLU A 89 0.67 -11.43 14.69
CA GLU A 89 1.92 -10.72 14.97
C GLU A 89 2.19 -9.59 13.96
N ILE A 90 2.00 -9.85 12.66
CA ILE A 90 2.17 -8.86 11.60
C ILE A 90 1.17 -7.71 11.76
N ASN A 91 -0.09 -8.02 12.09
CA ASN A 91 -1.11 -6.99 12.30
C ASN A 91 -0.77 -6.12 13.51
N GLU A 92 -0.35 -6.72 14.63
CA GLU A 92 0.08 -5.97 15.82
C GLU A 92 1.28 -5.07 15.55
N LEU A 93 2.28 -5.56 14.80
CA LEU A 93 3.43 -4.77 14.38
C LEU A 93 3.03 -3.62 13.45
N SER A 94 2.10 -3.87 12.53
CA SER A 94 1.57 -2.86 11.63
C SER A 94 0.85 -1.74 12.39
N GLU A 95 0.00 -2.09 13.36
CA GLU A 95 -0.69 -1.08 14.19
C GLU A 95 0.28 -0.29 15.07
N ARG A 96 1.30 -0.94 15.66
CA ARG A 96 2.36 -0.22 16.40
C ARG A 96 3.11 0.76 15.49
N LEU A 97 3.49 0.32 14.30
CA LEU A 97 4.19 1.16 13.33
C LEU A 97 3.34 2.36 12.91
N LYS A 98 2.03 2.19 12.68
CA LYS A 98 1.12 3.30 12.38
C LYS A 98 1.10 4.33 13.50
N LEU A 99 1.00 3.89 14.76
CA LEU A 99 1.00 4.79 15.91
C LEU A 99 2.32 5.55 16.04
N ASP A 100 3.46 4.87 15.87
CA ASP A 100 4.77 5.52 15.92
C ASP A 100 4.96 6.54 14.78
N VAL A 101 4.49 6.22 13.56
CA VAL A 101 4.51 7.15 12.44
C VAL A 101 3.64 8.37 12.71
N CYS A 102 2.42 8.19 13.23
CA CYS A 102 1.55 9.32 13.59
C CYS A 102 2.20 10.21 14.64
N ARG A 103 2.74 9.62 15.73
CA ARG A 103 3.44 10.37 16.77
C ARG A 103 4.60 11.20 16.21
N ASN A 104 5.43 10.60 15.36
CA ASN A 104 6.56 11.31 14.76
C ASN A 104 6.10 12.44 13.83
N ILE A 105 5.00 12.26 13.10
CA ILE A 105 4.42 13.31 12.25
C ILE A 105 3.92 14.47 13.13
N ASP A 106 3.22 14.17 14.22
CA ASP A 106 2.71 15.17 15.15
C ASP A 106 3.87 15.97 15.77
N GLU A 107 4.92 15.30 16.25
CA GLU A 107 6.12 15.94 16.80
C GLU A 107 6.80 16.89 15.81
N ILE A 108 6.98 16.45 14.56
CA ILE A 108 7.57 17.29 13.50
C ILE A 108 6.65 18.46 13.16
N THR A 109 5.34 18.22 13.15
CA THR A 109 4.34 19.24 12.84
C THR A 109 4.34 20.33 13.91
N ASP A 110 4.33 19.94 15.19
CA ASP A 110 4.39 20.86 16.33
C ASP A 110 5.70 21.66 16.34
N GLU A 111 6.84 21.02 16.07
CA GLU A 111 8.13 21.72 15.96
C GLU A 111 8.11 22.78 14.85
N ASN A 112 7.53 22.43 13.69
CA ASN A 112 7.43 23.35 12.56
C ASN A 112 6.43 24.49 12.82
N ILE A 113 5.31 24.22 13.47
CA ILE A 113 4.35 25.25 13.90
C ILE A 113 5.05 26.24 14.84
N CYS A 114 5.78 25.76 15.86
CA CYS A 114 6.53 26.62 16.78
C CYS A 114 7.56 27.50 16.05
N LYS A 115 8.28 26.93 15.08
CA LYS A 115 9.24 27.67 14.25
C LYS A 115 8.55 28.75 13.42
N LEU A 116 7.43 28.43 12.77
CA LEU A 116 6.66 29.40 11.97
C LEU A 116 6.09 30.53 12.84
N ASP A 117 5.59 30.22 14.03
CA ASP A 117 5.09 31.23 14.97
C ASP A 117 6.22 32.17 15.43
N SER A 118 7.41 31.62 15.72
CA SER A 118 8.57 32.42 16.09
C SER A 118 8.99 33.37 14.95
N LEU A 119 8.97 32.89 13.70
CA LEU A 119 9.26 33.70 12.51
C LEU A 119 8.23 34.82 12.32
N ALA A 120 6.93 34.49 12.46
CA ALA A 120 5.87 35.48 12.37
C ALA A 120 6.00 36.58 13.44
N HIS A 121 6.42 36.22 14.66
CA HIS A 121 6.71 37.19 15.72
C HIS A 121 7.91 38.08 15.36
N THR A 122 8.97 37.53 14.79
CA THR A 122 10.13 38.33 14.34
C THR A 122 9.76 39.27 13.19
N ASP A 123 9.01 38.82 12.19
CA ASP A 123 8.55 39.64 11.07
C ASP A 123 7.67 40.80 11.56
N LYS A 124 6.77 40.53 12.51
CA LYS A 124 5.95 41.57 13.14
C LYS A 124 6.81 42.59 13.87
N ALA A 125 7.84 42.15 14.60
CA ALA A 125 8.74 43.05 15.31
C ALA A 125 9.55 43.94 14.35
N VAL A 126 10.07 43.36 13.26
CA VAL A 126 10.79 44.09 12.21
C VAL A 126 9.88 45.13 11.55
N LEU A 127 8.64 44.75 11.21
CA LEU A 127 7.66 45.65 10.61
C LEU A 127 7.32 46.84 11.53
N GLU A 128 7.15 46.59 12.83
CA GLU A 128 6.88 47.66 13.80
C GLU A 128 8.09 48.58 14.01
N SER A 129 9.32 48.06 13.96
CA SER A 129 10.53 48.88 13.97
C SER A 129 10.59 49.78 12.73
N TYR A 130 10.37 49.22 11.54
CA TYR A 130 10.36 49.97 10.29
C TYR A 130 9.31 51.08 10.29
N LYS A 131 8.09 50.82 10.78
CA LYS A 131 7.04 51.85 10.94
C LYS A 131 7.50 53.01 11.85
N LYS A 132 8.22 52.72 12.93
CA LYS A 132 8.77 53.76 13.83
C LYS A 132 9.81 54.61 13.12
N ASP A 133 10.71 54.00 12.36
CA ASP A 133 11.75 54.71 11.61
C ASP A 133 11.15 55.58 10.51
N VAL A 134 10.18 55.08 9.74
CA VAL A 134 9.44 55.87 8.74
C VAL A 134 8.76 57.08 9.39
N ASN A 135 8.13 56.90 10.55
CA ASN A 135 7.50 57.99 11.28
C ASN A 135 8.52 59.04 11.79
N ARG A 136 9.70 58.61 12.23
CA ARG A 136 10.79 59.50 12.65
C ARG A 136 11.33 60.31 11.46
N SER A 137 11.56 59.65 10.33
CA SER A 137 11.99 60.30 9.09
C SER A 137 10.96 61.32 8.61
N LYS A 138 9.67 60.98 8.64
CA LYS A 138 8.59 61.91 8.30
C LYS A 138 8.61 63.18 9.17
N LYS A 139 8.71 63.02 10.49
CA LYS A 139 8.83 64.17 11.41
C LYS A 139 10.05 65.05 11.12
N THR A 140 11.16 64.44 10.72
CA THR A 140 12.39 65.16 10.37
C THR A 140 12.20 65.96 9.08
N ILE A 141 11.56 65.36 8.06
CA ILE A 141 11.21 66.06 6.82
C ILE A 141 10.26 67.23 7.10
N ASP A 142 9.23 67.02 7.92
CA ASP A 142 8.28 68.08 8.30
C ASP A 142 9.02 69.24 9.00
N TRP A 143 9.96 68.94 9.90
CA TRP A 143 10.81 69.95 10.56
C TRP A 143 11.72 70.71 9.59
N LEU A 144 12.40 70.00 8.68
CA LEU A 144 13.26 70.63 7.68
C LEU A 144 12.46 71.53 6.73
N PHE A 145 11.23 71.11 6.38
CA PHE A 145 10.32 71.93 5.60
C PHE A 145 9.96 73.23 6.33
N ILE A 146 9.60 73.15 7.61
CA ILE A 146 9.31 74.35 8.45
C ILE A 146 10.51 75.30 8.47
N ILE A 147 11.72 74.79 8.76
CA ILE A 147 12.94 75.60 8.80
C ILE A 147 13.22 76.26 7.44
N THR A 148 13.09 75.50 6.35
CA THR A 148 13.32 76.01 4.98
C THR A 148 12.35 77.16 4.67
N VAL A 149 11.08 76.99 5.02
CA VAL A 149 10.05 78.02 4.86
C VAL A 149 10.39 79.26 5.71
N MET A 150 10.83 79.09 6.96
CA MET A 150 11.24 80.21 7.83
C MET A 150 12.44 80.99 7.26
N ILE A 151 13.49 80.30 6.83
CA ILE A 151 14.68 80.92 6.22
C ILE A 151 14.29 81.69 4.95
N PHE A 152 13.41 81.12 4.13
CA PHE A 152 12.91 81.77 2.91
C PHE A 152 12.16 83.07 3.24
N PHE A 153 11.33 83.10 4.28
CA PHE A 153 10.65 84.32 4.73
C PHE A 153 11.61 85.38 5.28
N GLU A 154 12.67 84.98 5.97
CA GLU A 154 13.64 85.91 6.54
C GLU A 154 14.44 86.66 5.45
N LYS A 155 14.73 85.98 4.34
CA LYS A 155 15.52 86.54 3.23
C LYS A 155 14.74 87.41 2.24
N MET A 156 13.42 87.55 2.37
CA MET A 156 12.63 88.41 1.48
C MET A 156 12.58 89.87 1.97
N PRO A 157 13.22 90.83 1.26
CA PRO A 157 13.11 92.25 1.59
C PRO A 157 11.69 92.76 1.29
N GLY A 158 10.97 93.19 2.34
CA GLY A 158 9.67 93.86 2.22
C GLY A 158 8.41 93.02 2.47
N GLY A 159 8.52 91.74 2.85
CA GLY A 159 7.38 90.81 2.88
C GLY A 159 6.80 90.40 4.24
N LYS A 160 7.18 91.02 5.37
CA LYS A 160 6.83 90.50 6.71
C LYS A 160 5.34 90.62 7.10
N GLN A 161 4.55 91.51 6.49
CA GLN A 161 3.17 91.78 6.95
C GLN A 161 2.04 91.22 6.06
N THR A 162 2.26 90.90 4.79
CA THR A 162 1.19 90.46 3.89
C THR A 162 0.98 88.95 3.84
N PHE A 163 1.98 88.13 4.19
CA PHE A 163 1.88 86.67 4.04
C PHE A 163 1.22 85.97 5.25
N LEU A 164 1.51 86.41 6.49
CA LEU A 164 0.88 85.84 7.70
C LEU A 164 -0.64 86.07 7.72
N ARG A 165 -1.14 87.14 7.10
CA ARG A 165 -2.58 87.43 7.02
C ARG A 165 -3.33 86.47 6.07
N LYS A 166 -2.65 85.84 5.10
CA LYS A 166 -3.26 84.88 4.16
C LYS A 166 -3.31 83.44 4.68
N ILE A 167 -2.35 83.03 5.52
CA ILE A 167 -2.34 81.68 6.10
C ILE A 167 -3.30 81.58 7.30
N VAL A 168 -3.39 82.63 8.13
CA VAL A 168 -4.28 82.62 9.31
C VAL A 168 -5.74 82.93 8.94
N GLY A 169 -6.00 83.57 7.79
CA GLY A 169 -7.36 83.87 7.29
C GLY A 169 -8.14 82.69 6.68
N HIS A 170 -7.55 81.49 6.62
CA HIS A 170 -8.22 80.27 6.15
C HIS A 170 -8.19 79.17 7.21
N SER A 171 -8.54 79.52 8.46
CA SER A 171 -8.90 78.56 9.51
C SER A 171 -10.30 77.93 9.29
N GLY A 172 -10.66 77.67 8.03
CA GLY A 172 -11.77 76.80 7.64
C GLY A 172 -11.16 75.53 7.07
N LYS A 173 -11.03 74.50 7.92
CA LYS A 173 -10.66 73.10 7.62
C LYS A 173 -9.78 72.89 6.37
N PRO A 174 -8.49 72.56 6.50
CA PRO A 174 -7.73 72.08 5.36
C PRO A 174 -8.23 70.69 4.99
N HIS A 175 -9.14 70.60 4.01
CA HIS A 175 -9.26 69.42 3.17
C HIS A 175 -7.95 69.30 2.39
N TYR A 176 -6.92 68.71 3.01
CA TYR A 176 -5.78 68.18 2.27
C TYR A 176 -6.32 67.05 1.42
N ASN A 177 -6.53 67.33 0.14
CA ASN A 177 -6.89 66.33 -0.85
C ASN A 177 -5.68 65.42 -1.07
N ARG A 178 -5.59 64.36 -0.24
CA ARG A 178 -4.52 63.34 -0.20
C ARG A 178 -4.62 62.35 -1.37
N GLN A 179 -5.24 62.74 -2.48
CA GLN A 179 -5.56 61.86 -3.61
C GLN A 179 -4.62 62.00 -4.83
N VAL A 180 -3.60 62.87 -4.79
CA VAL A 180 -2.74 63.10 -5.99
C VAL A 180 -1.32 62.52 -5.85
N LEU A 181 -0.95 61.87 -4.75
CA LEU A 181 0.39 61.26 -4.59
C LEU A 181 0.37 59.85 -3.97
N MET A 182 -0.61 59.02 -4.36
CA MET A 182 -0.64 57.58 -4.04
C MET A 182 -1.08 56.72 -5.24
N ASN A 183 -0.84 57.19 -6.47
CA ASN A 183 -1.00 56.36 -7.66
C ASN A 183 0.35 56.17 -8.34
N LYS A 184 1.04 55.07 -7.97
CA LYS A 184 1.89 54.23 -8.84
C LYS A 184 2.78 53.31 -8.00
N ILE A 185 2.17 52.29 -7.37
CA ILE A 185 2.77 50.94 -7.33
C ILE A 185 1.59 49.97 -7.52
N SER A 186 1.18 49.83 -8.78
CA SER A 186 0.35 48.70 -9.21
C SER A 186 1.32 47.52 -9.39
N CYS A 187 1.29 46.56 -8.46
CA CYS A 187 1.88 45.25 -8.69
C CYS A 187 1.02 44.54 -9.74
N GLN A 188 1.38 44.70 -11.01
CA GLN A 188 1.01 43.78 -12.07
C GLN A 188 2.12 42.74 -12.20
N GLU A 189 1.79 41.54 -11.73
CA GLU A 189 2.01 40.26 -12.40
C GLU A 189 3.34 40.05 -13.16
N LEU A 190 4.17 39.17 -12.60
CA LEU A 190 5.01 38.28 -13.41
C LEU A 190 4.66 36.84 -13.02
N VAL A 191 3.79 36.31 -13.88
CA VAL A 191 3.51 34.91 -14.18
C VAL A 191 4.80 34.09 -14.28
N THR A 192 4.83 32.90 -13.68
CA THR A 192 5.14 31.64 -14.38
C THR A 192 4.85 30.45 -13.47
N SER A 193 3.68 29.83 -13.67
CA SER A 193 3.53 28.39 -13.48
C SER A 193 4.32 27.68 -14.58
N PRO A 194 4.95 26.52 -14.31
CA PRO A 194 5.14 25.51 -15.34
C PRO A 194 4.12 24.38 -15.21
N PRO A 195 3.82 23.70 -16.33
CA PRO A 195 2.79 22.67 -16.43
C PRO A 195 3.30 21.28 -16.02
N HIS A 196 2.34 20.44 -15.63
CA HIS A 196 2.27 18.97 -15.75
C HIS A 196 3.55 18.13 -15.77
N GLN A 197 3.66 17.20 -14.80
CA GLN A 197 3.45 15.77 -15.04
C GLN A 197 3.06 15.06 -13.75
#